data_AF-A0A2A4FGG4-F1
#
_entry.id   AF-A0A2A4FGG4-F1
#
_cell.length_a   1.000
_cell.length_b   1.000
_cell.length_c   1.000
_cell.angle_alpha   90.00
_cell.angle_beta   90.00
_cell.angle_gamma   90.00
#
_symmetry.space_group_name_H-M   'P 1'
#
loop_
_entity.id
_entity.type
_entity.pdbx_description
1 polymer ?
#
loop_
_entity_poly.entity_id
_entity_poly.type
_entity_poly.pdbx_seq_one_letter_code
_entity_poly.pdbx_strand_id
1 'polypeptide(L)'
;MASPPVVDAQVTIESPVLDLAPADALPNDSQQDVDVEAVVPVRVLVKCVYGMPNDVVDLPEVEAQIATRAGQVCDQPASVVFARALRR
;
A
#
# COMPACT_ATOMS: atom_id res chain seq x y z
N MET A 1 -21.34 48.13 9.56
CA MET A 1 -21.86 46.81 9.16
C MET A 1 -21.20 45.80 10.07
N ALA A 2 -21.97 45.21 10.97
CA ALA A 2 -21.49 44.25 11.97
C ALA A 2 -21.71 42.83 11.44
N SER A 3 -20.65 42.03 11.41
CA SER A 3 -20.71 40.61 11.05
C SER A 3 -21.29 39.79 12.20
N PRO A 4 -22.17 38.80 11.95
CA PRO A 4 -22.74 37.97 13.00
C PRO A 4 -21.71 36.95 13.54
N PRO A 5 -21.81 36.55 14.82
CA PRO A 5 -20.90 35.57 15.42
C PRO A 5 -21.20 34.17 14.90
N VAL A 6 -20.17 33.44 14.44
CA VAL A 6 -20.28 32.02 14.09
C VAL A 6 -20.22 31.22 15.40
N VAL A 7 -21.27 30.42 15.60
CA VAL A 7 -21.55 29.63 16.81
C VAL A 7 -20.62 28.42 16.88
N ASP A 8 -20.01 28.24 18.05
CA ASP A 8 -19.16 27.12 18.46
C ASP A 8 -20.01 25.85 18.56
N ALA A 9 -19.85 24.91 17.62
CA ALA A 9 -20.51 23.62 17.64
C ALA A 9 -19.69 22.63 18.48
N GLN A 10 -19.89 22.68 19.79
CA GLN A 10 -19.37 21.69 20.74
C GLN A 10 -20.10 20.37 20.51
N VAL A 11 -19.45 19.41 19.85
CA VAL A 11 -19.92 18.03 19.76
C VAL A 11 -19.46 17.30 21.02
N THR A 12 -20.36 17.25 22.01
CA THR A 12 -20.26 16.41 23.20
C THR A 12 -20.63 14.97 22.79
N ILE A 13 -19.65 14.07 22.75
CA ILE A 13 -19.91 12.63 22.59
C ILE A 13 -20.03 12.04 24.00
N GLU A 14 -21.26 11.73 24.39
CA GLU A 14 -21.57 10.95 25.59
C GLU A 14 -21.29 9.47 25.33
N SER A 15 -20.69 8.81 26.31
CA SER A 15 -20.11 7.45 26.31
C SER A 15 -21.06 6.31 25.92
N PRO A 16 -20.49 5.13 25.64
CA PRO A 16 -20.82 3.99 26.49
C PRO A 16 -19.58 3.32 27.07
N VAL A 17 -19.57 3.16 28.39
CA VAL A 17 -18.64 2.28 29.13
C VAL A 17 -18.97 0.85 28.72
N LEU A 18 -18.10 0.26 27.90
CA LEU A 18 -18.19 -1.16 27.56
C LEU A 18 -17.57 -1.95 28.72
N ASP A 19 -18.44 -2.46 29.59
CA ASP A 19 -18.12 -3.40 30.65
C ASP A 19 -17.62 -4.71 30.01
N LEU A 20 -16.30 -4.90 29.99
CA LEU A 20 -15.66 -6.12 29.52
C LEU A 20 -15.25 -6.94 30.74
N ALA A 21 -16.11 -7.91 31.08
CA ALA A 21 -15.79 -8.99 32.01
C ALA A 21 -14.49 -9.71 31.58
N PRO A 22 -13.63 -10.16 32.52
CA PRO A 22 -12.38 -10.81 32.18
C PRO A 22 -12.65 -12.26 31.78
N ALA A 23 -12.62 -12.54 30.49
CA ALA A 23 -12.53 -13.90 29.98
C ALA A 23 -11.05 -14.28 29.87
N ASP A 24 -10.62 -14.98 30.93
CA ASP A 24 -9.38 -15.74 31.02
C ASP A 24 -9.26 -16.76 29.87
N ALA A 25 -8.01 -17.02 29.48
CA ALA A 25 -7.50 -18.10 28.62
C ALA A 25 -7.75 -18.02 27.09
N LEU A 26 -6.64 -17.85 26.33
CA LEU A 26 -5.98 -18.94 25.59
C LEU A 26 -4.68 -18.41 24.90
N PRO A 27 -3.76 -19.30 24.48
CA PRO A 27 -2.33 -19.10 24.63
C PRO A 27 -1.71 -18.22 23.56
N ASN A 28 -0.57 -17.67 23.98
CA ASN A 28 0.47 -17.02 23.20
C ASN A 28 0.90 -17.84 21.97
N ASP A 29 0.17 -17.70 20.87
CA ASP A 29 0.70 -17.85 19.51
C ASP A 29 0.73 -16.46 18.88
N SER A 30 1.58 -15.59 19.45
CA SER A 30 2.15 -14.48 18.68
C SER A 30 3.08 -15.08 17.63
N GLN A 31 2.51 -15.72 16.60
CA GLN A 31 3.14 -15.70 15.29
C GLN A 31 3.23 -14.22 14.94
N GLN A 32 4.42 -13.65 15.17
CA GLN A 32 4.80 -12.42 14.51
C GLN A 32 4.69 -12.73 13.02
N ASP A 33 3.55 -12.35 12.44
CA ASP A 33 3.42 -12.18 11.01
C ASP A 33 4.46 -11.12 10.67
N VAL A 34 5.65 -11.59 10.31
CA VAL A 34 6.70 -10.73 9.80
C VAL A 34 6.09 -10.25 8.50
N ASP A 35 5.59 -9.02 8.46
CA ASP A 35 5.10 -8.35 7.25
C ASP A 35 6.26 -8.36 6.24
N VAL A 36 6.39 -9.46 5.50
CA VAL A 36 7.36 -9.58 4.42
C VAL A 36 6.77 -8.71 3.32
N GLU A 37 7.32 -7.52 3.18
CA GLU A 37 6.88 -6.54 2.19
C GLU A 37 6.76 -7.23 0.83
N ALA A 38 5.51 -7.33 0.33
CA ALA A 38 5.23 -8.10 -0.86
C ALA A 38 5.97 -7.50 -2.05
N VAL A 39 6.80 -8.30 -2.71
CA VAL A 39 7.52 -7.89 -3.93
C VAL A 39 6.79 -8.40 -5.16
N VAL A 40 6.67 -7.53 -6.16
CA VAL A 40 6.00 -7.82 -7.43
C VAL A 40 6.96 -7.59 -8.60
N PRO A 41 7.00 -8.51 -9.59
CA PRO A 41 7.79 -8.30 -10.79
C PRO A 41 7.11 -7.27 -11.68
N VAL A 42 7.86 -6.28 -12.14
CA VAL A 42 7.38 -5.24 -13.07
C VAL A 42 8.27 -5.14 -14.30
N ARG A 43 7.68 -4.76 -15.43
CA ARG A 43 8.40 -4.39 -16.64
C ARG A 43 8.68 -2.90 -16.65
N VAL A 44 9.93 -2.51 -16.85
CA VAL A 44 10.32 -1.12 -17.09
C VAL A 44 9.85 -0.66 -18.48
N LEU A 45 9.10 0.44 -18.55
CA LEU A 45 8.55 0.98 -19.80
C LEU A 45 9.46 2.03 -20.44
N VAL A 46 10.13 2.84 -19.60
CA VAL A 46 11.01 3.93 -20.01
C VAL A 46 12.32 3.85 -19.23
N LYS A 47 13.41 4.41 -19.77
CA LYS A 47 14.69 4.46 -19.04
C LYS A 47 14.52 5.25 -17.74
N CYS A 48 14.78 4.63 -16.61
CA CYS A 48 14.59 5.21 -15.28
C CYS A 48 15.59 4.62 -14.27
N VAL A 49 15.41 4.93 -12.99
CA VAL A 49 16.26 4.43 -11.88
C VAL A 49 16.21 2.91 -11.74
N TYR A 50 15.11 2.29 -12.15
CA TYR A 50 14.90 0.84 -12.05
C TYR A 50 15.60 0.05 -13.16
N GLY A 51 15.91 0.68 -14.31
CA GLY A 51 16.57 0.01 -15.43
C GLY A 51 16.29 0.59 -16.81
N MET A 52 16.53 -0.22 -17.82
CA MET A 52 16.29 0.08 -19.24
C MET A 52 14.90 -0.43 -19.68
N PRO A 53 14.32 0.13 -20.76
CA PRO A 53 13.04 -0.37 -21.29
C PRO A 53 13.07 -1.87 -21.57
N ASN A 54 12.01 -2.57 -21.15
CA ASN A 54 11.83 -4.03 -21.15
C ASN A 54 12.69 -4.80 -20.14
N ASP A 55 13.39 -4.13 -19.24
CA ASP A 55 13.93 -4.82 -18.07
C ASP A 55 12.80 -5.30 -17.16
N VAL A 56 13.01 -6.46 -16.54
CA VAL A 56 12.12 -6.99 -15.49
C VAL A 56 12.84 -6.89 -14.17
N VAL A 57 12.20 -6.23 -13.20
CA VAL A 57 12.73 -5.97 -11.87
C VAL A 57 11.66 -6.31 -10.83
N ASP A 58 12.09 -6.79 -9.67
CA ASP A 58 11.20 -7.04 -8.53
C ASP A 58 11.21 -5.79 -7.65
N LEU A 59 10.03 -5.21 -7.43
CA LEU A 59 9.86 -4.02 -6.58
C LEU A 59 8.88 -4.33 -5.45
N PRO A 60 9.02 -3.68 -4.28
CA PRO A 60 7.97 -3.68 -3.29
C PRO A 60 6.66 -3.16 -3.88
N GLU A 61 5.52 -3.72 -3.46
CA GLU A 61 4.22 -3.41 -4.04
C GLU A 61 3.92 -1.91 -4.02
N VAL A 62 4.26 -1.22 -2.93
CA VAL A 62 4.07 0.23 -2.79
C VAL A 62 4.88 0.99 -3.83
N GLU A 63 6.16 0.66 -4.01
CA GLU A 63 7.00 1.29 -5.04
C GLU A 63 6.52 0.96 -6.46
N ALA A 64 6.12 -0.28 -6.71
CA ALA A 64 5.57 -0.72 -7.99
C ALA A 64 4.31 0.08 -8.37
N GLN A 65 3.40 0.32 -7.41
CA GLN A 65 2.20 1.13 -7.62
C GLN A 65 2.55 2.59 -7.94
N ILE A 66 3.50 3.19 -7.21
CA ILE A 66 3.96 4.57 -7.45
C ILE A 66 4.58 4.68 -8.85
N ALA A 67 5.50 3.78 -9.19
CA ALA A 67 6.18 3.77 -10.48
C ALA A 67 5.23 3.48 -11.64
N THR A 68 4.21 2.64 -11.43
CA THR A 68 3.16 2.36 -12.42
C THR A 68 2.29 3.59 -12.66
N ARG A 69 1.87 4.29 -11.60
CA ARG A 69 1.14 5.58 -11.72
C ARG A 69 1.97 6.66 -12.41
N ALA A 70 3.29 6.66 -12.20
CA ALA A 70 4.22 7.54 -12.89
C ALA A 70 4.47 7.15 -14.36
N GLY A 71 3.89 6.03 -14.84
CA GLY A 71 4.09 5.53 -16.21
C GLY A 71 5.49 4.98 -16.48
N GLN A 72 6.26 4.69 -15.42
CA GLN A 72 7.65 4.23 -15.54
C GLN A 72 7.76 2.71 -15.70
N VAL A 73 6.86 1.97 -15.05
CA VAL A 73 6.81 0.51 -15.06
C VAL A 73 5.40 -0.01 -15.31
N CYS A 74 5.27 -1.30 -15.56
CA CYS A 74 4.00 -2.01 -15.70
C CYS A 74 4.08 -3.37 -15.02
N ASP A 75 3.20 -3.59 -14.04
CA ASP A 75 3.07 -4.79 -13.23
C ASP A 75 2.14 -5.87 -13.84
N GLN A 76 1.49 -5.58 -14.98
CA GLN A 76 0.60 -6.55 -15.62
C GLN A 76 1.38 -7.83 -16.01
N PRO A 77 0.86 -9.03 -15.70
CA PRO A 77 1.54 -10.29 -15.97
C PRO A 77 1.94 -10.46 -17.44
N ALA A 78 1.08 -10.04 -18.37
CA ALA A 78 1.36 -10.09 -19.81
C ALA A 78 2.53 -9.19 -20.22
N SER A 79 2.66 -8.02 -19.58
CA SER A 79 3.76 -7.07 -19.78
C SER A 79 5.08 -7.70 -19.36
N VAL A 80 5.11 -8.33 -18.18
CA VAL A 80 6.30 -9.01 -17.65
C VAL A 80 6.71 -10.20 -18.52
N VAL A 81 5.74 -11.04 -18.93
CA VAL A 81 5.99 -12.17 -19.84
C VAL A 81 6.56 -11.70 -21.18
N PHE A 82 6.02 -10.62 -21.74
CA PHE A 82 6.53 -10.01 -22.97
C PHE A 82 8.01 -9.60 -22.82
N ALA A 83 8.36 -8.87 -21.76
CA ALA A 83 9.76 -8.49 -21.53
C ALA A 83 10.69 -9.69 -21.34
N ARG A 84 10.25 -10.73 -20.62
CA ARG A 84 11.03 -11.98 -20.46
C ARG A 84 11.26 -12.69 -21.79
N ALA A 85 10.31 -12.61 -22.73
CA ALA A 85 10.44 -13.22 -24.06
C ALA A 85 11.47 -12.49 -24.95
N LEU A 86 11.66 -11.18 -24.80
CA LEU A 86 12.63 -10.39 -25.57
C LEU A 86 14.10 -10.67 -25.20
N ARG A 87 14.35 -11.25 -24.02
CA ARG A 87 15.71 -11.57 -23.53
C ARG A 87 16.21 -12.97 -23.94
N ARG A 88 15.42 -13.73 -24.70
CA ARG A 88 15.78 -15.05 -25.25
C ARG A 88 16.29 -14.92 -26.67
#